data_AF-A0AAD5MK60-F1
#
_entry.id   AF-A0AAD5MK60-F1
#
_cell.length_a   1.000
_cell.length_b   1.000
_cell.length_c   1.000
_cell.angle_alpha   90.00
_cell.angle_beta   90.00
_cell.angle_gamma   90.00
#
_symmetry.space_group_name_H-M   'P 1'
#
loop_
_entity.id
_entity.type
_entity.pdbx_description
1 polymer ?
#
loop_
_entity_poly.entity_id
_entity_poly.type
_entity_poly.pdbx_seq_one_letter_code
_entity_poly.pdbx_strand_id
1 'polypeptide(L)'
;MPSTIFDKGDADMDVSEEMEEVRELLYEMIKKNFPMGVSSSHLAQKYHEEYVSKGLGRELPEDWLVQVTEAEEFEAQRRGPLTILFVRLSNTTTSFKRSPTPQSNVKILTSDSSLPNNVELLKLRKDSYPLQHAEKLSCVSASLKVKCDVIVAAFESSRELFLRAVADDSVFKSMKADMRKFYADNSSDKRVQIYEVLSGGAYALCDAAGEWFRVIAMELPRSGTIKCFFCDVGVYGVYPVVDLRLLPDPGHPLMSSGALANV
;
A
#
# COMPACT_ATOMS: atom_id res chain seq x y z
N MET A 1 27.78 22.33 -36.92
CA MET A 1 28.19 21.41 -35.84
C MET A 1 26.93 21.00 -35.10
N PRO A 2 26.56 19.71 -35.04
CA PRO A 2 25.34 19.29 -34.36
C PRO A 2 25.59 19.20 -32.85
N SER A 3 24.68 19.78 -32.06
CA SER A 3 24.74 19.79 -30.61
C SER A 3 24.55 18.39 -30.03
N THR A 4 25.50 17.91 -29.23
CA THR A 4 25.46 16.61 -28.56
C THR A 4 24.58 16.62 -27.31
N ILE A 5 23.94 15.49 -27.07
CA ILE A 5 22.76 15.26 -26.22
C ILE A 5 23.04 15.16 -24.70
N PHE A 6 24.23 15.58 -24.25
CA PHE A 6 24.73 15.35 -22.88
C PHE A 6 25.03 16.63 -22.09
N ASP A 7 24.42 17.75 -22.44
CA ASP A 7 24.64 19.04 -21.78
C ASP A 7 23.34 19.62 -21.19
N LYS A 8 22.61 18.80 -20.42
CA LYS A 8 21.57 19.30 -19.50
C LYS A 8 22.07 19.04 -18.08
N GLY A 9 22.62 20.11 -17.50
CA GLY A 9 23.23 20.13 -16.18
C GLY A 9 22.26 19.76 -15.06
N ASP A 10 22.86 19.46 -13.91
CA ASP A 10 22.21 19.44 -12.60
C ASP A 10 21.21 20.59 -12.50
N ALA A 11 19.93 20.27 -12.31
CA ALA A 11 18.98 21.26 -11.82
C ALA A 11 19.39 21.54 -10.38
N ASP A 12 20.06 22.67 -10.13
CA ASP A 12 20.29 23.13 -8.77
C ASP A 12 18.91 23.37 -8.13
N MET A 13 18.68 22.74 -6.97
CA MET A 13 17.47 22.91 -6.18
C MET A 13 17.28 24.39 -5.84
N ASP A 14 16.14 24.96 -6.21
CA ASP A 14 15.83 26.36 -5.95
C ASP A 14 15.46 26.54 -4.46
N VAL A 15 16.38 27.16 -3.72
CA VAL A 15 16.28 27.48 -2.29
C VAL A 15 15.75 28.89 -2.03
N SER A 16 15.13 29.53 -3.02
CA SER A 16 14.47 30.82 -2.82
C SER A 16 13.29 30.68 -1.87
N GLU A 17 13.04 31.74 -1.08
CA GLU A 17 11.83 31.84 -0.23
C GLU A 17 10.55 31.69 -1.08
N GLU A 18 10.61 32.15 -2.33
CA GLU A 18 9.53 32.06 -3.29
C GLU A 18 9.12 30.62 -3.61
N MET A 19 10.11 29.76 -3.86
CA MET A 19 9.89 28.35 -4.14
C MET A 19 9.55 27.55 -2.87
N GLU A 20 10.12 27.93 -1.72
CA GLU A 20 9.75 27.35 -0.41
C GLU A 20 8.27 27.56 -0.11
N GLU A 21 7.75 28.78 -0.26
CA GLU A 21 6.33 29.07 -0.06
C GLU A 21 5.43 28.20 -0.97
N VAL A 22 5.83 28.02 -2.24
CA VAL A 22 5.10 27.15 -3.17
C VAL A 22 5.13 25.70 -2.67
N ARG A 23 6.29 25.19 -2.23
CA ARG A 23 6.41 23.84 -1.68
C ARG A 23 5.55 23.65 -0.44
N GLU A 24 5.54 24.60 0.49
CA GLU A 24 4.71 24.53 1.71
C GLU A 24 3.21 24.45 1.37
N LEU A 25 2.73 25.31 0.46
CA LEU A 25 1.32 25.32 0.05
C LEU A 25 0.91 24.03 -0.66
N LEU A 26 1.78 23.49 -1.51
CA LEU A 26 1.56 22.20 -2.18
C LEU A 26 1.58 21.04 -1.18
N TYR A 27 2.50 21.06 -0.21
CA TYR A 27 2.58 20.06 0.85
C TYR A 27 1.28 19.99 1.64
N GLU A 28 0.81 21.12 2.16
CA GLU A 28 -0.43 21.17 2.95
C GLU A 28 -1.66 20.80 2.12
N MET A 29 -1.71 21.21 0.84
CA MET A 29 -2.80 20.83 -0.06
C MET A 29 -2.85 19.31 -0.31
N ILE A 30 -1.71 18.68 -0.63
CA ILE A 30 -1.65 17.23 -0.84
C ILE A 30 -2.01 16.49 0.45
N LYS A 31 -1.40 16.89 1.56
CA LYS A 31 -1.61 16.26 2.87
C LYS A 31 -3.07 16.32 3.31
N LYS A 32 -3.75 17.45 3.13
CA LYS A 32 -5.12 17.67 3.59
C LYS A 32 -6.17 17.10 2.62
N ASN A 33 -5.99 17.33 1.33
CA ASN A 33 -7.05 17.08 0.34
C ASN A 33 -6.79 15.81 -0.49
N PHE A 34 -5.55 15.34 -0.58
CA PHE A 34 -5.15 14.24 -1.45
C PHE A 34 -4.29 13.19 -0.73
N PRO A 35 -4.80 12.55 0.35
CA PRO A 35 -4.05 11.56 1.12
C PRO A 35 -3.65 10.31 0.32
N MET A 36 -4.27 10.10 -0.86
CA MET A 36 -4.01 9.00 -1.79
C MET A 36 -3.08 9.40 -2.95
N GLY A 37 -2.46 10.58 -2.87
CA GLY A 37 -1.69 11.18 -3.94
C GLY A 37 -2.56 11.86 -4.99
N VAL A 38 -1.93 12.71 -5.80
CA VAL A 38 -2.61 13.54 -6.79
C VAL A 38 -1.76 13.66 -8.06
N SER A 39 -2.38 13.67 -9.23
CA SER A 39 -1.64 13.94 -10.47
C SER A 39 -1.13 15.38 -10.47
N SER A 40 0.09 15.60 -10.95
CA SER A 40 0.70 16.92 -11.10
C SER A 40 -0.21 17.91 -11.84
N SER A 41 -0.91 17.46 -12.89
CA SER A 41 -1.87 18.28 -13.62
C SER A 41 -3.09 18.69 -12.77
N HIS A 42 -3.66 17.76 -12.00
CA HIS A 42 -4.81 18.07 -11.14
C HIS A 42 -4.39 18.92 -9.94
N LEU A 43 -3.21 18.68 -9.39
CA LEU A 43 -2.64 19.48 -8.31
C LEU A 43 -2.39 20.92 -8.76
N ALA A 44 -1.78 21.13 -9.94
CA ALA A 44 -1.56 22.46 -10.49
C ALA A 44 -2.88 23.22 -10.70
N GLN A 45 -3.91 22.54 -11.23
CA GLN A 45 -5.24 23.13 -11.37
C GLN A 45 -5.82 23.54 -10.01
N LYS A 46 -5.78 22.64 -9.02
CA LYS A 46 -6.32 22.89 -7.68
C LYS A 46 -5.57 23.99 -6.93
N TYR A 47 -4.25 24.03 -7.07
CA TYR A 47 -3.41 25.10 -6.55
C TYR A 47 -3.80 26.46 -7.13
N HIS A 48 -4.05 26.53 -8.45
CA HIS A 48 -4.51 27.76 -9.08
C HIS A 48 -5.90 28.18 -8.57
N GLU A 49 -6.84 27.25 -8.47
CA GLU A 49 -8.19 27.51 -7.94
C GLU A 49 -8.18 27.96 -6.47
N GLU A 50 -7.29 27.39 -5.65
CA GLU A 50 -7.32 27.63 -4.21
C GLU A 50 -6.49 28.83 -3.78
N TYR A 51 -5.36 29.09 -4.44
CA TYR A 51 -4.38 30.11 -4.04
C TYR A 51 -4.23 31.24 -5.06
N VAL A 52 -3.96 30.93 -6.33
CA VAL A 52 -3.66 31.96 -7.35
C VAL A 52 -4.88 32.81 -7.67
N SER A 53 -6.02 32.18 -7.98
CA SER A 53 -7.25 32.88 -8.37
C SER A 53 -7.84 33.76 -7.25
N LYS A 54 -7.43 33.53 -6.00
CA LYS A 54 -7.83 34.30 -4.81
C LYS A 54 -6.77 35.31 -4.37
N GLY A 55 -5.63 35.40 -5.06
CA GLY A 55 -4.51 36.26 -4.68
C GLY A 55 -3.81 35.86 -3.37
N LEU A 56 -3.94 34.59 -2.97
CA LEU A 56 -3.35 34.02 -1.75
C LEU A 56 -2.01 33.31 -1.99
N GLY A 57 -1.64 33.09 -3.26
CA GLY A 57 -0.38 32.47 -3.63
C GLY A 57 0.07 32.87 -5.03
N ARG A 58 1.36 32.68 -5.30
CA ARG A 58 2.00 32.98 -6.59
C ARG A 58 1.71 31.91 -7.63
N GLU A 59 1.84 32.25 -8.91
CA GLU A 59 1.77 31.26 -9.99
C GLU A 59 2.88 30.22 -9.87
N LEU A 60 2.59 28.99 -10.30
CA LEU A 60 3.61 27.92 -10.30
C LEU A 60 4.65 28.23 -11.39
N PRO A 61 5.96 28.23 -11.06
CA PRO A 61 7.01 28.40 -12.06
C PRO A 61 7.02 27.20 -13.04
N GLU A 62 7.56 27.36 -14.24
CA GLU A 62 7.49 26.31 -15.28
C GLU A 62 8.16 24.99 -14.85
N ASP A 63 9.19 25.06 -14.03
CA ASP A 63 9.96 23.94 -13.50
C ASP A 63 9.48 23.46 -12.11
N TRP A 64 8.36 23.99 -11.60
CA TRP A 64 7.84 23.66 -10.26
C TRP A 64 7.80 22.16 -9.97
N LEU A 65 7.43 21.36 -10.98
CA LEU A 65 7.32 19.93 -10.83
C LEU A 65 8.69 19.27 -10.63
N VAL A 66 9.73 19.77 -11.30
CA VAL A 66 11.10 19.29 -11.13
C VAL A 66 11.54 19.56 -9.70
N GLN A 67 11.39 20.80 -9.24
CA GLN A 67 11.74 21.24 -7.89
C GLN A 67 11.01 20.42 -6.81
N VAL A 68 9.70 20.21 -6.97
CA VAL A 68 8.90 19.39 -6.04
C VAL A 68 9.30 17.91 -6.08
N THR A 69 9.68 17.37 -7.25
CA THR A 69 10.12 15.96 -7.34
C THR A 69 11.49 15.72 -6.71
N GLU A 70 12.32 16.76 -6.59
CA GLU A 70 13.66 16.69 -6.00
C GLU A 70 13.64 17.00 -4.49
N ALA A 71 12.63 17.74 -4.01
CA ALA A 71 12.46 18.07 -2.61
C ALA A 71 12.17 16.83 -1.73
N GLU A 72 12.73 16.83 -0.51
CA GLU A 72 12.72 15.65 0.36
C GLU A 72 11.35 15.35 0.97
N GLU A 73 10.49 16.36 1.15
CA GLU A 73 9.15 16.20 1.69
C GLU A 73 8.13 15.58 0.73
N PHE A 74 8.49 15.35 -0.53
CA PHE A 74 7.61 14.75 -1.54
C PHE A 74 8.10 13.40 -2.05
N GLU A 75 7.15 12.59 -2.50
CA GLU A 75 7.41 11.39 -3.27
C GLU A 75 6.69 11.50 -4.60
N ALA A 76 7.44 11.40 -5.70
CA ALA A 76 6.90 11.43 -7.05
C ALA A 76 6.94 10.03 -7.68
N GLN A 77 5.78 9.54 -8.12
CA GLN A 77 5.66 8.29 -8.85
C GLN A 77 5.24 8.57 -10.30
N ARG A 78 6.10 8.19 -11.26
CA ARG A 78 5.78 8.29 -12.70
C ARG A 78 5.04 7.03 -13.17
N ARG A 79 3.89 7.23 -13.81
CA ARG A 79 3.04 6.20 -14.42
C ARG A 79 2.72 6.63 -15.87
N GLY A 80 3.60 6.27 -16.79
CA GLY A 80 3.48 6.70 -18.19
C GLY A 80 3.61 8.23 -18.30
N PRO A 81 2.63 8.93 -18.92
CA PRO A 81 2.65 10.39 -19.02
C PRO A 81 2.24 11.11 -17.73
N LEU A 82 1.78 10.37 -16.71
CA LEU A 82 1.31 10.94 -15.45
C LEU A 82 2.40 10.92 -14.39
N THR A 83 2.62 12.06 -13.75
CA THR A 83 3.38 12.16 -12.50
C THR A 83 2.39 12.32 -11.36
N ILE A 84 2.40 11.38 -10.41
CA ILE A 84 1.57 11.40 -9.19
C ILE A 84 2.46 11.80 -8.02
N LEU A 85 2.02 12.80 -7.25
CA LEU A 85 2.74 13.36 -6.10
C LEU A 85 2.08 12.93 -4.79
N PHE A 86 2.92 12.60 -3.82
CA PHE A 86 2.58 12.27 -2.44
C PHE A 86 3.44 13.11 -1.49
N VAL A 87 2.96 13.32 -0.26
CA VAL A 87 3.78 13.87 0.82
C VAL A 87 4.47 12.74 1.58
N ARG A 88 5.76 12.89 1.88
CA ARG A 88 6.45 12.03 2.83
C ARG A 88 6.06 12.47 4.24
N LEU A 89 5.61 11.52 5.05
CA LEU A 89 5.35 11.76 6.46
C LEU A 89 6.67 11.67 7.22
N SER A 90 7.09 12.78 7.81
CA SER A 90 8.28 12.88 8.64
C SER A 90 8.08 12.05 9.92
N ASN A 91 8.34 10.74 9.85
CA ASN A 91 8.64 9.82 10.96
C ASN A 91 9.03 8.41 10.47
N THR A 92 9.89 8.31 9.46
CA THR A 92 10.70 7.11 9.21
C THR A 92 12.16 7.50 9.10
N THR A 93 12.89 7.35 10.20
CA THR A 93 14.35 7.26 10.18
C THR A 93 14.77 6.07 9.31
N THR A 94 14.99 6.31 8.02
CA THR A 94 15.99 5.59 7.21
C THR A 94 16.65 6.59 6.27
N SER A 95 17.60 7.35 6.81
CA SER A 95 18.70 7.91 6.03
C SER A 95 19.53 6.75 5.49
N PHE A 96 19.16 6.28 4.30
CA PHE A 96 20.08 5.68 3.37
C PHE A 96 19.64 6.16 1.99
N LYS A 97 20.42 7.09 1.42
CA LYS A 97 20.44 7.32 -0.03
C LYS A 97 20.56 5.95 -0.70
N ARG A 98 19.46 5.39 -1.19
CA ARG A 98 19.52 4.29 -2.15
C ARG A 98 20.16 4.88 -3.39
N SER A 99 21.33 4.36 -3.75
CA SER A 99 21.89 4.50 -5.09
C SER A 99 20.79 4.26 -6.12
N PRO A 100 20.75 5.02 -7.23
CA PRO A 100 19.71 4.87 -8.24
C PRO A 100 19.67 3.41 -8.65
N THR A 101 18.57 2.73 -8.32
CA THR A 101 18.32 1.37 -8.78
C THR A 101 18.47 1.40 -10.29
N PRO A 102 19.30 0.50 -10.88
CA PRO A 102 19.37 0.40 -12.33
C PRO A 102 17.94 0.21 -12.83
N GLN A 103 17.55 0.99 -13.84
CA GLN A 103 16.29 0.85 -14.53
C GLN A 103 16.20 -0.58 -15.07
N SER A 104 15.68 -1.51 -14.27
CA SER A 104 15.51 -2.89 -14.68
C SER A 104 14.28 -2.94 -15.56
N ASN A 105 14.55 -2.88 -16.86
CA ASN A 105 13.74 -3.37 -17.97
C ASN A 105 12.25 -3.00 -17.88
N VAL A 106 11.91 -1.87 -18.50
CA VAL A 106 10.62 -1.75 -19.18
C VAL A 106 10.53 -2.94 -20.14
N LYS A 107 9.73 -3.95 -19.79
CA LYS A 107 9.16 -4.81 -20.81
C LYS A 107 8.24 -3.90 -21.61
N ILE A 108 8.77 -3.39 -22.71
CA ILE A 108 7.95 -2.86 -23.79
C ILE A 108 7.07 -4.04 -24.17
N LEU A 109 5.79 -3.99 -23.81
CA LEU A 109 4.79 -4.83 -24.44
C LEU A 109 4.74 -4.34 -25.89
N THR A 110 5.65 -4.86 -26.71
CA THR A 110 5.43 -4.89 -28.14
C THR A 110 4.08 -5.54 -28.33
N SER A 111 3.26 -4.87 -29.12
CA SER A 111 1.90 -5.21 -29.49
C SER A 111 1.86 -6.53 -30.26
N ASP A 112 2.25 -7.63 -29.62
CA ASP A 112 2.05 -8.97 -30.13
C ASP A 112 0.75 -9.48 -29.54
N SER A 113 -0.24 -9.46 -30.41
CA SER A 113 -1.56 -10.07 -30.31
C SER A 113 -1.54 -11.44 -29.62
N SER A 114 -1.68 -11.49 -28.30
CA SER A 114 -2.28 -12.62 -27.58
C SER A 114 -2.59 -12.28 -26.11
N LEU A 115 -3.83 -12.58 -25.71
CA LEU A 115 -4.39 -12.64 -24.34
C LEU A 115 -5.04 -11.35 -23.76
N PRO A 116 -6.32 -11.10 -24.11
CA PRO A 116 -7.24 -10.25 -23.34
C PRO A 116 -7.35 -10.64 -21.85
N ASN A 117 -7.04 -11.89 -21.50
CA ASN A 117 -7.24 -12.48 -20.18
C ASN A 117 -6.35 -11.90 -19.06
N ASN A 118 -5.18 -11.32 -19.37
CA ASN A 118 -4.22 -10.96 -18.31
C ASN A 118 -4.63 -9.68 -17.56
N VAL A 119 -5.19 -8.69 -18.28
CA VAL A 119 -5.67 -7.44 -17.69
C VAL A 119 -6.93 -7.64 -16.86
N GLU A 120 -7.86 -8.48 -17.34
CA GLU A 120 -9.07 -8.84 -16.57
C GLU A 120 -8.74 -9.63 -15.30
N LEU A 121 -7.80 -10.57 -15.37
CA LEU A 121 -7.35 -11.32 -14.18
C LEU A 121 -6.66 -10.42 -13.16
N LEU A 122 -5.90 -9.41 -13.59
CA LEU A 122 -5.29 -8.42 -12.69
C LEU A 122 -6.33 -7.53 -12.01
N LYS A 123 -7.36 -7.10 -12.75
CA LYS A 123 -8.49 -6.35 -12.17
C LYS A 123 -9.25 -7.22 -11.16
N LEU A 124 -9.60 -8.45 -11.52
CA LEU A 124 -10.31 -9.38 -10.63
C LEU A 124 -9.54 -9.63 -9.32
N ARG A 125 -8.21 -9.82 -9.41
CA ARG A 125 -7.34 -10.03 -8.24
C ARG A 125 -7.28 -8.85 -7.29
N LYS A 126 -7.48 -7.62 -7.77
CA LYS A 126 -7.39 -6.41 -6.95
C LYS A 126 -8.75 -5.94 -6.48
N ASP A 127 -9.76 -6.06 -7.33
CA ASP A 127 -11.07 -5.46 -7.11
C ASP A 127 -12.07 -6.42 -6.45
N SER A 128 -11.87 -7.74 -6.57
CA SER A 128 -12.85 -8.74 -6.11
C SER A 128 -12.28 -9.74 -5.11
N TYR A 129 -11.07 -10.25 -5.35
CA TYR A 129 -10.48 -11.28 -4.47
C TYR A 129 -10.31 -10.84 -3.02
N PRO A 130 -9.86 -9.61 -2.69
CA PRO A 130 -9.72 -9.21 -1.29
C PRO A 130 -11.05 -9.33 -0.52
N LEU A 131 -12.16 -8.94 -1.13
CA LEU A 131 -13.50 -9.03 -0.51
C LEU A 131 -13.97 -10.48 -0.39
N GLN A 132 -13.79 -11.31 -1.43
CA GLN A 132 -14.12 -12.74 -1.38
C GLN A 132 -13.30 -13.49 -0.33
N HIS A 133 -12.03 -13.15 -0.19
CA HIS A 133 -11.19 -13.69 0.87
C HIS A 133 -11.69 -13.28 2.24
N ALA A 134 -12.12 -12.03 2.42
CA ALA A 134 -12.68 -11.56 3.68
C ALA A 134 -13.97 -12.30 4.07
N GLU A 135 -14.87 -12.56 3.11
CA GLU A 135 -16.06 -13.39 3.35
C GLU A 135 -15.67 -14.78 3.85
N LYS A 136 -14.68 -15.42 3.23
CA LYS A 136 -14.20 -16.74 3.68
C LYS A 136 -13.55 -16.71 5.06
N LEU A 137 -12.81 -15.65 5.36
CA LEU A 137 -12.19 -15.43 6.66
C LEU A 137 -13.21 -15.01 7.74
N SER A 138 -14.41 -14.58 7.38
CA SER A 138 -15.47 -14.26 8.35
C SER A 138 -16.10 -15.51 9.00
N CYS A 139 -15.84 -16.70 8.45
CA CYS A 139 -16.39 -17.94 8.97
C CYS A 139 -15.65 -18.40 10.23
N VAL A 140 -16.42 -18.75 11.27
CA VAL A 140 -15.90 -19.37 12.50
C VAL A 140 -15.38 -20.76 12.21
N SER A 141 -14.26 -21.13 12.83
CA SER A 141 -13.71 -22.48 12.73
C SER A 141 -14.73 -23.54 13.15
N ALA A 142 -14.86 -24.59 12.34
CA ALA A 142 -15.72 -25.74 12.65
C ALA A 142 -15.27 -26.50 13.91
N SER A 143 -14.01 -26.34 14.34
CA SER A 143 -13.48 -26.97 15.56
C SER A 143 -13.89 -26.23 16.83
N LEU A 144 -14.29 -24.96 16.73
CA LEU A 144 -14.71 -24.15 17.87
C LEU A 144 -16.17 -24.48 18.23
N LYS A 145 -16.34 -25.53 19.05
CA LYS A 145 -17.65 -26.04 19.50
C LYS A 145 -17.81 -25.88 21.01
N VAL A 146 -19.05 -25.93 21.49
CA VAL A 146 -19.36 -25.89 22.93
C VAL A 146 -18.60 -27.03 23.65
N LYS A 147 -17.93 -26.70 24.76
CA LYS A 147 -17.08 -27.62 25.56
C LYS A 147 -15.81 -28.13 24.84
N CYS A 148 -15.30 -27.45 23.82
CA CYS A 148 -13.97 -27.73 23.29
C CYS A 148 -12.87 -27.07 24.13
N ASP A 149 -11.66 -27.63 24.06
CA ASP A 149 -10.47 -26.98 24.61
C ASP A 149 -10.04 -25.82 23.70
N VAL A 150 -9.72 -24.68 24.32
CA VAL A 150 -9.39 -23.45 23.61
C VAL A 150 -8.05 -22.87 24.07
N ILE A 151 -7.42 -22.15 23.16
CA ILE A 151 -6.26 -21.30 23.39
C ILE A 151 -6.77 -19.86 23.32
N VAL A 152 -6.47 -19.06 24.35
CA VAL A 152 -6.68 -17.60 24.29
C VAL A 152 -5.59 -17.03 23.40
N ALA A 153 -5.96 -16.65 22.17
CA ALA A 153 -5.03 -16.13 21.17
C ALA A 153 -4.69 -14.65 21.42
N ALA A 154 -5.69 -13.87 21.81
CA ALA A 154 -5.56 -12.49 22.23
C ALA A 154 -6.70 -12.11 23.18
N PHE A 155 -6.49 -11.04 23.95
CA PHE A 155 -7.55 -10.41 24.72
C PHE A 155 -7.26 -8.93 24.89
N GLU A 156 -8.30 -8.11 24.79
CA GLU A 156 -8.24 -6.68 25.12
C GLU A 156 -8.86 -6.43 26.50
N SER A 157 -9.87 -7.22 26.85
CA SER A 157 -10.50 -7.23 28.18
C SER A 157 -11.09 -8.60 28.50
N SER A 158 -11.63 -8.77 29.70
CA SER A 158 -12.37 -10.00 30.06
C SER A 158 -13.67 -10.20 29.26
N ARG A 159 -14.08 -9.22 28.44
CA ARG A 159 -15.27 -9.28 27.57
C ARG A 159 -14.92 -9.46 26.10
N GLU A 160 -13.65 -9.30 25.74
CA GLU A 160 -13.15 -9.34 24.37
C GLU A 160 -11.95 -10.28 24.33
N LEU A 161 -12.28 -11.57 24.22
CA LEU A 161 -11.34 -12.68 24.13
C LEU A 161 -11.41 -13.23 22.72
N PHE A 162 -10.25 -13.44 22.11
CA PHE A 162 -10.16 -14.14 20.84
C PHE A 162 -9.65 -15.54 21.08
N LEU A 163 -10.45 -16.53 20.71
CA LEU A 163 -10.24 -17.92 21.02
C LEU A 163 -9.94 -18.72 19.76
N ARG A 164 -9.01 -19.67 19.89
CA ARG A 164 -8.74 -20.70 18.88
C ARG A 164 -8.95 -22.07 19.50
N ALA A 165 -9.62 -22.98 18.80
CA ALA A 165 -9.73 -24.36 19.26
C ALA A 165 -8.34 -25.03 19.27
N VAL A 166 -8.02 -25.81 20.30
CA VAL A 166 -6.74 -26.54 20.39
C VAL A 166 -6.53 -27.47 19.18
N ALA A 167 -7.62 -28.05 18.67
CA ALA A 167 -7.60 -28.90 17.48
C ALA A 167 -7.05 -28.18 16.23
N ASP A 168 -7.20 -26.85 16.14
CA ASP A 168 -6.74 -26.06 14.99
C ASP A 168 -5.28 -25.60 15.12
N ASP A 169 -4.59 -25.88 16.23
CA ASP A 169 -3.24 -25.34 16.44
C ASP A 169 -2.23 -25.86 15.41
N SER A 170 -2.39 -27.12 14.99
CA SER A 170 -1.60 -27.71 13.90
C SER A 170 -1.88 -27.04 12.55
N VAL A 171 -3.15 -26.72 12.28
CA VAL A 171 -3.60 -26.02 11.06
C VAL A 171 -3.04 -24.61 11.03
N PHE A 172 -3.10 -23.88 12.14
CA PHE A 172 -2.53 -22.54 12.25
C PHE A 172 -1.02 -22.53 12.00
N LYS A 173 -0.28 -23.48 12.60
CA LYS A 173 1.16 -23.63 12.39
C LYS A 173 1.50 -23.96 10.95
N SER A 174 0.76 -24.88 10.32
CA SER A 174 0.94 -25.23 8.91
C SER A 174 0.69 -24.02 8.01
N MET A 175 -0.42 -23.31 8.23
CA MET A 175 -0.77 -22.11 7.47
C MET A 175 0.32 -21.05 7.54
N LYS A 176 0.88 -20.75 8.74
CA LYS A 176 1.99 -19.80 8.86
C LYS A 176 3.24 -20.24 8.09
N ALA A 177 3.57 -21.54 8.16
CA ALA A 177 4.69 -22.08 7.40
C ALA A 177 4.48 -21.97 5.89
N ASP A 178 3.27 -22.27 5.42
CA ASP A 178 2.88 -22.18 4.01
C ASP A 178 2.91 -20.72 3.52
N MET A 179 2.45 -19.75 4.34
CA MET A 179 2.54 -18.33 4.00
C MET A 179 3.99 -17.87 3.88
N ARG A 180 4.86 -18.28 4.82
CA ARG A 180 6.29 -17.96 4.77
C ARG A 180 6.92 -18.49 3.50
N LYS A 181 6.63 -19.74 3.12
CA LYS A 181 7.11 -20.33 1.86
C LYS A 181 6.59 -19.56 0.65
N PHE A 182 5.28 -19.32 0.59
CA PHE A 182 4.65 -18.64 -0.53
C PHE A 182 5.25 -17.24 -0.80
N TYR A 183 5.46 -16.44 0.25
CA TYR A 183 5.97 -15.08 0.10
C TYR A 183 7.50 -14.99 -0.01
N ALA A 184 8.25 -16.00 0.41
CA ALA A 184 9.67 -16.10 0.09
C ALA A 184 9.89 -16.17 -1.44
N ASP A 185 9.04 -16.92 -2.14
CA ASP A 185 9.14 -17.14 -3.58
C ASP A 185 8.51 -16.01 -4.43
N ASN A 186 7.70 -15.12 -3.84
CA ASN A 186 6.83 -14.17 -4.57
C ASN A 186 6.80 -12.73 -4.01
N SER A 187 7.87 -12.28 -3.35
CA SER A 187 7.84 -11.08 -2.48
C SER A 187 7.54 -9.73 -3.16
N SER A 188 7.87 -9.55 -4.44
CA SER A 188 7.73 -8.27 -5.16
C SER A 188 6.45 -8.14 -5.97
N ASP A 189 5.96 -9.23 -6.55
CA ASP A 189 4.89 -9.21 -7.57
C ASP A 189 3.48 -9.10 -6.95
N LYS A 190 3.39 -9.14 -5.61
CA LYS A 190 2.14 -9.15 -4.85
C LYS A 190 1.94 -7.88 -4.01
N ARG A 191 2.77 -6.84 -4.19
CA ARG A 191 2.62 -5.58 -3.46
C ARG A 191 1.29 -4.90 -3.77
N VAL A 192 0.62 -4.44 -2.72
CA VAL A 192 -0.63 -3.68 -2.85
C VAL A 192 -0.28 -2.20 -2.90
N GLN A 193 -0.80 -1.48 -3.89
CA GLN A 193 -0.68 -0.03 -3.93
C GLN A 193 -1.77 0.61 -3.07
N ILE A 194 -1.52 1.82 -2.57
CA ILE A 194 -2.45 2.49 -1.65
C ILE A 194 -3.88 2.61 -2.19
N TYR A 195 -4.03 2.95 -3.46
CA TYR A 195 -5.32 3.08 -4.15
C TYR A 195 -6.00 1.74 -4.48
N GLU A 196 -5.32 0.61 -4.27
CA GLU A 196 -5.84 -0.75 -4.52
C GLU A 196 -6.40 -1.39 -3.25
N VAL A 197 -6.29 -0.71 -2.11
CA VAL A 197 -6.79 -1.23 -0.85
C VAL A 197 -8.30 -0.99 -0.74
N LEU A 198 -9.02 -2.08 -0.49
CA LEU A 198 -10.46 -2.09 -0.27
C LEU A 198 -10.74 -2.16 1.23
N SER A 199 -11.63 -1.28 1.70
CA SER A 199 -12.17 -1.40 3.06
C SER A 199 -12.93 -2.71 3.19
N GLY A 200 -12.64 -3.47 4.25
CA GLY A 200 -13.13 -4.83 4.47
C GLY A 200 -12.41 -5.90 3.65
N GLY A 201 -11.42 -5.56 2.82
CA GLY A 201 -10.66 -6.51 2.02
C GLY A 201 -9.62 -7.29 2.84
N ALA A 202 -9.36 -8.54 2.47
CA ALA A 202 -8.34 -9.37 3.08
C ALA A 202 -7.00 -9.31 2.32
N TYR A 203 -5.92 -9.24 3.09
CA TYR A 203 -4.54 -9.11 2.62
C TYR A 203 -3.61 -9.98 3.47
N ALA A 204 -2.35 -10.06 3.07
CA ALA A 204 -1.28 -10.61 3.90
C ALA A 204 -0.37 -9.49 4.39
N LEU A 205 0.16 -9.67 5.61
CA LEU A 205 1.09 -8.74 6.23
C LEU A 205 2.22 -9.53 6.91
N CYS A 206 3.44 -9.03 6.79
CA CYS A 206 4.61 -9.56 7.49
C CYS A 206 4.90 -8.68 8.71
N ASP A 207 4.98 -9.27 9.90
CA ASP A 207 5.32 -8.52 11.11
C ASP A 207 6.84 -8.26 11.20
N ALA A 208 7.25 -7.55 12.26
CA ALA A 208 8.65 -7.25 12.52
C ALA A 208 9.51 -8.50 12.82
N ALA A 209 8.91 -9.63 13.18
CA ALA A 209 9.59 -10.90 13.41
C ALA A 209 9.73 -11.73 12.13
N GLY A 210 9.18 -11.27 11.00
CA GLY A 210 9.18 -12.01 9.73
C GLY A 210 8.07 -13.05 9.62
N GLU A 211 7.07 -13.00 10.51
CA GLU A 211 5.92 -13.88 10.47
C GLU A 211 4.81 -13.29 9.59
N TRP A 212 4.22 -14.14 8.75
CA TRP A 212 3.15 -13.74 7.85
C TRP A 212 1.77 -14.05 8.42
N PHE A 213 0.86 -13.10 8.28
CA PHE A 213 -0.51 -13.17 8.77
C PHE A 213 -1.51 -12.80 7.70
N ARG A 214 -2.71 -13.37 7.78
CA ARG A 214 -3.89 -12.92 7.04
C ARG A 214 -4.56 -11.80 7.84
N VAL A 215 -4.84 -10.69 7.19
CA VAL A 215 -5.41 -9.50 7.82
C VAL A 215 -6.61 -8.97 7.04
N ILE A 216 -7.59 -8.39 7.73
CA ILE A 216 -8.66 -7.59 7.11
C ILE A 216 -8.32 -6.10 7.27
N ALA A 217 -8.36 -5.36 6.16
CA ALA A 217 -8.37 -3.90 6.15
C ALA A 217 -9.68 -3.40 6.77
N MET A 218 -9.63 -2.74 7.93
CA MET A 218 -10.83 -2.31 8.63
C MET A 218 -11.44 -1.02 8.05
N GLU A 219 -10.61 -0.21 7.41
CA GLU A 219 -10.98 1.06 6.80
C GLU A 219 -10.10 1.34 5.58
N LEU A 220 -10.44 2.37 4.80
CA LEU A 220 -9.57 2.83 3.72
C LEU A 220 -8.27 3.43 4.30
N PRO A 221 -7.13 3.30 3.58
CA PRO A 221 -5.88 3.91 4.01
C PRO A 221 -6.02 5.40 4.32
N ARG A 222 -5.34 5.85 5.38
CA ARG A 222 -5.18 7.26 5.74
C ARG A 222 -3.71 7.52 6.00
N SER A 223 -3.18 8.56 5.35
CA SER A 223 -1.78 8.97 5.53
C SER A 223 -0.79 7.82 5.33
N GLY A 224 -0.96 7.03 4.26
CA GLY A 224 -0.08 5.89 3.94
C GLY A 224 -0.19 4.67 4.88
N THR A 225 -1.05 4.74 5.89
CA THR A 225 -1.26 3.66 6.87
C THR A 225 -2.67 3.13 6.83
N ILE A 226 -2.87 1.95 7.39
CA ILE A 226 -4.18 1.30 7.45
C ILE A 226 -4.34 0.49 8.74
N LYS A 227 -5.53 0.58 9.33
CA LYS A 227 -5.93 -0.27 10.44
C LYS A 227 -6.28 -1.66 9.94
N CYS A 228 -5.58 -2.66 10.44
CA CYS A 228 -5.75 -4.07 10.11
C CYS A 228 -6.24 -4.86 11.31
N PHE A 229 -7.09 -5.86 11.04
CA PHE A 229 -7.46 -6.91 11.99
C PHE A 229 -6.79 -8.22 11.59
N PHE A 230 -6.10 -8.88 12.51
CA PHE A 230 -5.39 -10.13 12.26
C PHE A 230 -6.32 -11.31 12.51
N CYS A 231 -6.86 -11.89 11.44
CA CYS A 231 -7.99 -12.81 11.50
C CYS A 231 -7.68 -14.10 12.28
N ASP A 232 -6.41 -14.51 12.33
CA ASP A 232 -6.02 -15.80 12.91
C ASP A 232 -5.52 -15.71 14.36
N VAL A 233 -5.47 -14.49 14.92
CA VAL A 233 -5.03 -14.22 16.29
C VAL A 233 -5.92 -13.25 17.05
N GLY A 234 -6.69 -12.39 16.36
CA GLY A 234 -7.66 -11.51 17.00
C GLY A 234 -7.10 -10.20 17.53
N VAL A 235 -6.15 -9.59 16.82
CA VAL A 235 -5.51 -8.34 17.24
C VAL A 235 -5.68 -7.26 16.17
N TYR A 236 -5.86 -6.02 16.60
CA TYR A 236 -5.85 -4.86 15.71
C TYR A 236 -4.48 -4.17 15.74
N GLY A 237 -4.09 -3.59 14.61
CA GLY A 237 -2.93 -2.70 14.57
C GLY A 237 -2.95 -1.80 13.34
N VAL A 238 -2.08 -0.80 13.33
CA VAL A 238 -1.97 0.17 12.22
C VAL A 238 -0.63 -0.07 11.53
N TYR A 239 -0.66 -0.27 10.21
CA TYR A 239 0.51 -0.64 9.43
C TYR A 239 0.64 0.19 8.16
N PRO A 240 1.87 0.42 7.66
CA PRO A 240 2.09 0.99 6.34
C PRO A 240 1.45 0.14 5.25
N VAL A 241 0.79 0.77 4.28
CA VAL A 241 0.18 0.02 3.16
C VAL A 241 1.24 -0.70 2.31
N VAL A 242 2.46 -0.18 2.25
CA VAL A 242 3.58 -0.79 1.53
C VAL A 242 3.96 -2.18 2.05
N ASP A 243 3.52 -2.54 3.26
CA ASP A 243 3.75 -3.85 3.88
C ASP A 243 2.68 -4.88 3.48
N LEU A 244 1.54 -4.43 2.93
CA LEU A 244 0.49 -5.32 2.46
C LEU A 244 0.89 -6.09 1.20
N ARG A 245 0.48 -7.34 1.16
CA ARG A 245 0.54 -8.21 -0.02
C ARG A 245 -0.83 -8.77 -0.35
N LEU A 246 -1.10 -8.99 -1.63
CA LEU A 246 -2.28 -9.75 -2.05
C LEU A 246 -2.16 -11.19 -1.56
N LEU A 247 -3.25 -11.71 -1.00
CA LEU A 247 -3.41 -13.14 -0.75
C LEU A 247 -3.39 -13.93 -2.07
N PRO A 248 -3.05 -15.23 -2.04
CA PRO A 248 -3.11 -16.08 -3.22
C PRO A 248 -4.55 -16.26 -3.71
N ASP A 249 -4.72 -16.71 -4.95
CA ASP A 249 -6.03 -16.88 -5.58
C ASP A 249 -6.99 -17.72 -4.70
N PRO A 250 -8.32 -17.51 -4.75
CA PRO A 250 -9.30 -18.14 -3.84
C PRO A 250 -9.25 -19.67 -3.75
N GLY A 251 -8.81 -20.35 -4.81
CA GLY A 251 -8.63 -21.80 -4.85
C GLY A 251 -7.34 -22.32 -4.19
N HIS A 252 -6.44 -21.44 -3.75
CA HIS A 252 -5.16 -21.82 -3.18
C HIS A 252 -5.33 -22.46 -1.79
N PRO A 253 -4.53 -23.48 -1.42
CA PRO A 253 -4.62 -24.15 -0.11
C PRO A 253 -4.52 -23.22 1.10
N LEU A 254 -3.75 -22.13 1.03
CA LEU A 254 -3.68 -21.10 2.08
C LEU A 254 -5.03 -20.44 2.41
N MET A 255 -5.94 -20.43 1.44
CA MET A 255 -7.29 -19.93 1.61
C MET A 255 -8.28 -21.06 1.91
N SER A 256 -7.86 -22.30 2.15
CA SER A 256 -8.77 -23.44 2.37
C SER A 256 -9.53 -23.38 3.70
N SER A 257 -8.93 -22.74 4.72
CA SER A 257 -9.52 -22.54 6.05
C SER A 257 -10.02 -21.10 6.24
N GLY A 258 -11.11 -20.94 7.00
CA GLY A 258 -11.57 -19.64 7.53
C GLY A 258 -10.64 -19.08 8.61
N ALA A 259 -11.06 -18.02 9.30
CA ALA A 259 -10.31 -17.47 10.42
C ALA A 259 -10.21 -18.46 11.58
N LEU A 260 -9.01 -18.59 12.14
CA LEU A 260 -8.74 -19.54 13.21
C LEU A 260 -8.90 -18.95 14.62
N ALA A 261 -9.06 -17.63 14.74
CA ALA A 261 -9.39 -16.97 16.00
C ALA A 261 -10.70 -16.19 15.86
N ASN A 262 -11.63 -16.40 16.78
CA ASN A 262 -12.93 -15.71 16.79
C ASN A 262 -13.28 -15.26 18.20
N VAL A 263 -14.15 -14.24 18.29
CA VAL A 263 -14.72 -13.72 19.55
C VAL A 263 -15.76 -14.68 20.11
#